data_AF-A0AA41V5Y7-F1
#
_entry.id   AF-A0AA41V5Y7-F1
#
_cell.length_a   1.000
_cell.length_b   1.000
_cell.length_c   1.000
_cell.angle_alpha   90.00
_cell.angle_beta   90.00
_cell.angle_gamma   90.00
#
_symmetry.space_group_name_H-M   'P 1'
#
loop_
_entity.id
_entity.type
_entity.pdbx_description
1 polymer ?
#
loop_
_entity_poly.entity_id
_entity_poly.type
_entity_poly.pdbx_seq_one_letter_code
_entity_poly.pdbx_strand_id
1 'polypeptide(L)'
;AALKKMEEDKGIIIRFVIGRSANRGDSLDRGIDRENGQHNDFIILDNTEAPEELPKKTKLFFAYAADTWDSEFYAKVNDDIFVNIDPLATILATYMDKPRVYIGCMKSGEVFSEPRHKWYEPDWWKFGDGKS
;
A
#
# COMPACT_ATOMS: atom_id res chain seq x y z
N ALA A 1 -12.64 16.55 -5.06
CA ALA A 1 -12.27 17.98 -4.93
C ALA A 1 -10.99 18.18 -4.09
N ALA A 2 -10.91 17.65 -2.86
CA ALA A 2 -9.73 17.82 -2.01
C ALA A 2 -8.46 17.09 -2.52
N LEU A 3 -8.58 15.83 -2.97
CA LEU A 3 -7.43 15.05 -3.48
C LEU A 3 -6.83 15.67 -4.74
N LYS A 4 -7.69 16.08 -5.68
CA LYS A 4 -7.26 16.78 -6.91
C LYS A 4 -6.49 18.07 -6.60
N LYS A 5 -6.93 18.83 -5.60
CA LYS A 5 -6.21 20.02 -5.15
C LYS A 5 -4.84 19.68 -4.55
N MET A 6 -4.70 18.56 -3.83
CA MET A 6 -3.38 18.12 -3.34
C MET A 6 -2.44 17.70 -4.45
N GLU A 7 -2.96 17.05 -5.48
CA GLU A 7 -2.22 16.70 -6.67
C GLU A 7 -1.74 17.96 -7.41
N GLU A 8 -2.63 18.93 -7.66
CA GLU A 8 -2.31 20.17 -8.39
C GLU A 8 -1.39 21.13 -7.59
N ASP A 9 -1.66 21.34 -6.30
CA ASP A 9 -0.96 22.34 -5.50
C ASP A 9 0.36 21.82 -4.91
N LYS A 10 0.45 20.51 -4.61
CA LYS A 10 1.59 19.93 -3.87
C LYS A 10 2.30 18.80 -4.62
N GLY A 11 1.78 18.35 -5.76
CA GLY A 11 2.31 17.18 -6.47
C GLY A 11 2.12 15.87 -5.71
N ILE A 12 1.17 15.82 -4.76
CA ILE A 12 0.92 14.63 -3.93
C ILE A 12 -0.31 13.91 -4.44
N ILE A 13 -0.10 12.71 -4.99
CA ILE A 13 -1.15 11.86 -5.54
C ILE A 13 -1.57 10.85 -4.48
N ILE A 14 -2.85 10.88 -4.10
CA ILE A 14 -3.46 9.95 -3.15
C ILE A 14 -4.52 9.16 -3.90
N ARG A 15 -4.46 7.83 -3.79
CA ARG A 15 -5.44 6.89 -4.34
C ARG A 15 -5.70 5.76 -3.36
N PHE A 16 -6.91 5.22 -3.36
CA PHE A 16 -7.22 3.99 -2.65
C PHE A 16 -6.93 2.79 -3.55
N VAL A 17 -6.17 1.83 -3.04
CA VAL A 17 -5.83 0.62 -3.78
C VAL A 17 -6.78 -0.49 -3.38
N ILE A 18 -7.49 -1.04 -4.35
CA ILE A 18 -8.47 -2.11 -4.13
C ILE A 18 -8.43 -3.13 -5.25
N GLY A 19 -8.59 -4.40 -4.92
CA GLY A 19 -8.84 -5.49 -5.85
C GLY A 19 -10.33 -5.67 -6.09
N ARG A 20 -10.74 -6.89 -6.39
CA ARG A 20 -12.13 -7.27 -6.65
C ARG A 20 -12.57 -8.37 -5.72
N SER A 21 -13.87 -8.54 -5.56
CA SER A 21 -14.41 -9.64 -4.78
C SER A 21 -14.07 -11.00 -5.42
N ALA A 22 -14.17 -12.08 -4.64
CA ALA A 22 -13.97 -13.44 -5.17
C ALA A 22 -15.02 -13.79 -6.24
N ASN A 23 -16.24 -13.26 -6.10
CA ASN A 23 -17.33 -13.48 -7.04
C ASN A 23 -17.49 -12.25 -7.95
N ARG A 24 -16.77 -12.25 -9.07
CA ARG A 24 -16.72 -11.10 -9.98
C ARG A 24 -18.11 -10.62 -10.38
N GLY A 25 -18.33 -9.31 -10.26
CA GLY A 25 -19.58 -8.65 -10.60
C GLY A 25 -20.68 -8.77 -9.53
N ASP A 26 -20.37 -9.25 -8.32
CA ASP A 26 -21.29 -9.25 -7.19
C ASP A 26 -21.63 -7.82 -6.68
N SER A 27 -22.36 -7.73 -5.57
CA SER A 27 -22.75 -6.43 -5.02
C SER A 27 -21.57 -5.60 -4.51
N LEU A 28 -20.48 -6.24 -4.09
CA LEU A 28 -19.28 -5.54 -3.62
C LEU A 28 -18.56 -4.91 -4.81
N ASP A 29 -18.33 -5.68 -5.88
CA ASP A 29 -17.73 -5.17 -7.11
C ASP A 29 -18.53 -4.01 -7.71
N ARG A 30 -19.86 -4.12 -7.76
CA ARG A 30 -20.73 -3.03 -8.21
C ARG A 30 -20.67 -1.81 -7.28
N GLY A 31 -20.43 -2.03 -5.99
CA GLY A 31 -20.20 -0.95 -5.02
C GLY A 31 -18.94 -0.17 -5.34
N ILE A 32 -17.85 -0.88 -5.61
CA ILE A 32 -16.56 -0.32 -6.03
C ILE A 32 -16.72 0.49 -7.32
N ASP A 33 -17.38 -0.07 -8.33
CA ASP A 33 -17.58 0.62 -9.62
C ASP A 33 -18.40 1.90 -9.47
N ARG A 34 -19.44 1.87 -8.62
CA ARG A 34 -20.28 3.03 -8.34
C ARG A 34 -19.52 4.13 -7.62
N GLU A 35 -18.75 3.79 -6.59
CA GLU A 35 -17.94 4.75 -5.84
C GLU A 35 -16.84 5.36 -6.72
N ASN A 36 -16.15 4.51 -7.49
CA ASN A 36 -15.14 4.97 -8.44
C ASN A 36 -15.74 5.90 -9.50
N GLY A 37 -16.97 5.65 -9.97
CA GLY A 37 -17.69 6.55 -10.87
C GLY A 37 -18.01 7.93 -10.25
N GLN A 38 -18.04 8.05 -8.92
CA GLN A 38 -18.31 9.30 -8.21
C GLN A 38 -17.02 10.06 -7.83
N HIS A 39 -15.98 9.34 -7.43
CA HIS A 39 -14.78 9.95 -6.84
C HIS A 39 -13.54 9.83 -7.73
N ASN A 40 -13.46 8.79 -8.56
CA ASN A 40 -12.37 8.52 -9.49
C ASN A 40 -10.98 8.59 -8.84
N ASP A 41 -10.87 8.03 -7.64
CA ASP A 41 -9.67 8.02 -6.80
C ASP A 41 -9.24 6.59 -6.41
N PHE A 42 -9.79 5.57 -7.08
CA PHE A 42 -9.37 4.18 -6.92
C PHE A 42 -8.30 3.77 -7.93
N ILE A 43 -7.37 2.93 -7.48
CA ILE A 43 -6.57 2.03 -8.32
C ILE A 43 -7.18 0.65 -8.13
N ILE A 44 -7.90 0.19 -9.15
CA ILE A 44 -8.56 -1.11 -9.14
C ILE A 44 -7.63 -2.15 -9.78
N LEU A 45 -7.03 -2.97 -8.93
CA LEU A 45 -6.07 -4.01 -9.32
C LEU A 45 -6.78 -5.31 -9.70
N ASP A 46 -6.17 -6.09 -10.60
CA ASP A 46 -6.67 -7.43 -10.93
C ASP A 46 -6.16 -8.49 -9.95
N ASN A 47 -6.59 -8.37 -8.69
CA ASN A 47 -6.45 -9.39 -7.67
C ASN A 47 -7.75 -9.55 -6.88
N THR A 48 -7.91 -10.69 -6.21
CA THR A 48 -9.00 -10.88 -5.26
C THR A 48 -8.68 -10.19 -3.94
N GLU A 49 -9.65 -9.51 -3.34
CA GLU A 49 -9.55 -8.97 -1.98
C GLU A 49 -9.69 -10.10 -0.96
N ALA A 50 -8.56 -10.47 -0.36
CA ALA A 50 -8.46 -11.45 0.72
C ALA A 50 -7.18 -11.19 1.55
N PRO A 51 -7.15 -11.55 2.85
CA PRO A 51 -5.96 -11.37 3.69
C PRO A 51 -4.68 -12.01 3.12
N GLU A 52 -4.79 -13.21 2.57
CA GLU A 52 -3.70 -13.95 1.94
C GLU A 52 -3.16 -13.30 0.66
N GLU A 53 -3.95 -12.44 0.00
CA GLU A 53 -3.57 -11.74 -1.24
C GLU A 53 -2.89 -10.38 -0.96
N LEU A 54 -2.80 -9.93 0.31
CA LEU A 54 -2.20 -8.63 0.67
C LEU A 54 -0.76 -8.44 0.15
N PRO A 55 0.15 -9.45 0.18
CA PRO A 55 1.48 -9.30 -0.41
C PRO A 55 1.41 -9.07 -1.93
N LYS A 56 0.52 -9.79 -2.63
CA LYS A 56 0.32 -9.64 -4.07
C LYS A 56 -0.27 -8.29 -4.41
N LYS A 57 -1.27 -7.83 -3.66
CA LYS A 57 -1.85 -6.48 -3.78
C LYS A 57 -0.79 -5.39 -3.61
N THR A 58 0.08 -5.53 -2.61
CA THR A 58 1.20 -4.60 -2.38
C THR A 58 2.18 -4.57 -3.56
N LYS A 59 2.56 -5.75 -4.08
CA LYS A 59 3.43 -5.84 -5.27
C LYS A 59 2.79 -5.18 -6.49
N LEU A 60 1.52 -5.50 -6.77
CA LEU A 60 0.78 -4.95 -7.91
C LEU A 60 0.63 -3.43 -7.80
N PHE A 61 0.38 -2.91 -6.59
CA PHE A 61 0.38 -1.47 -6.34
C PHE A 61 1.69 -0.81 -6.75
N PHE A 62 2.84 -1.26 -6.24
CA PHE A 62 4.12 -0.63 -6.55
C PHE A 62 4.47 -0.75 -8.04
N ALA A 63 4.14 -1.88 -8.68
CA ALA A 63 4.33 -2.05 -10.12
C ALA A 63 3.46 -1.06 -10.93
N TYR A 64 2.16 -0.95 -10.60
CA TYR A 64 1.25 -0.02 -11.24
C TYR A 64 1.70 1.43 -11.04
N ALA A 65 2.05 1.80 -9.81
CA ALA A 65 2.43 3.17 -9.48
C ALA A 65 3.72 3.59 -10.19
N ALA A 66 4.72 2.71 -10.24
CA ALA A 66 5.98 2.97 -10.93
C ALA A 66 5.83 3.06 -12.46
N ASP A 67 4.87 2.35 -13.06
CA ASP A 67 4.57 2.43 -14.50
C ASP A 67 3.74 3.67 -14.85
N THR A 68 2.91 4.13 -13.92
CA THR A 68 1.96 5.24 -14.14
C THR A 68 2.56 6.61 -13.87
N TRP A 69 3.35 6.74 -12.79
CA TRP A 69 3.86 8.02 -12.33
C TRP A 69 5.37 7.96 -12.17
N ASP A 70 6.06 8.93 -12.75
CA ASP A 70 7.46 9.22 -12.40
C ASP A 70 7.44 10.04 -11.09
N SER A 71 7.79 9.40 -9.97
CA SER A 71 7.69 9.99 -8.64
C SER A 71 8.90 9.66 -7.78
N GLU A 72 9.32 10.62 -6.97
CA GLU A 72 10.48 10.50 -6.08
C GLU A 72 10.25 9.52 -4.93
N PHE A 73 8.99 9.44 -4.47
CA PHE A 73 8.58 8.54 -3.41
C PHE A 73 7.26 7.86 -3.74
N TYR A 74 7.19 6.56 -3.45
CA TYR A 74 5.95 5.79 -3.44
C TYR A 74 5.70 5.33 -2.02
N ALA A 75 4.50 5.61 -1.51
CA ALA A 75 4.11 5.27 -0.14
C ALA A 75 2.91 4.33 -0.14
N LYS A 76 2.94 3.35 0.77
CA LYS A 76 1.80 2.48 1.08
C LYS A 76 1.44 2.66 2.54
N VAL A 77 0.17 2.96 2.80
CA VAL A 77 -0.41 3.07 4.15
C VAL A 77 -1.69 2.23 4.21
N ASN A 78 -2.09 1.82 5.41
CA ASN A 78 -3.39 1.19 5.62
C ASN A 78 -4.48 2.26 5.74
N ASP A 79 -5.74 1.86 5.62
CA ASP A 79 -6.93 2.71 5.72
C ASP A 79 -7.36 3.00 7.16
N ASP A 80 -6.78 2.31 8.14
CA ASP A 80 -7.06 2.43 9.57
C ASP A 80 -6.07 3.34 10.33
N ILE A 81 -5.25 4.11 9.60
CA ILE A 81 -4.27 5.04 10.18
C ILE A 81 -4.52 6.48 9.75
N PHE A 82 -4.16 7.42 10.63
CA PHE A 82 -4.13 8.84 10.31
C PHE A 82 -2.76 9.24 9.75
N VAL A 83 -2.73 9.90 8.60
CA VAL A 83 -1.51 10.42 7.98
C VAL A 83 -1.55 11.94 7.96
N ASN A 84 -0.55 12.57 8.58
CA ASN A 84 -0.36 14.00 8.48
C ASN A 84 0.53 14.32 7.25
N ILE A 85 -0.11 14.74 6.16
CA ILE A 85 0.52 14.86 4.84
C ILE A 85 1.59 15.95 4.80
N ASP A 86 1.37 17.10 5.44
CA ASP A 86 2.32 18.23 5.38
C ASP A 86 3.65 17.93 6.11
N PRO A 87 3.64 17.41 7.35
CA PRO A 87 4.86 16.91 7.99
C PRO A 87 5.50 15.76 7.24
N LEU A 88 4.72 14.83 6.67
CA LEU A 88 5.28 13.73 5.89
C LEU A 88 6.05 14.25 4.67
N ALA A 89 5.45 15.14 3.89
CA ALA A 89 6.10 15.77 2.74
C ALA A 89 7.37 16.53 3.15
N THR A 90 7.32 17.26 4.27
CA THR A 90 8.49 17.97 4.82
C THR A 90 9.62 17.00 5.18
N ILE A 91 9.30 15.85 5.79
CA ILE A 91 10.29 14.82 6.12
C ILE A 91 10.87 14.23 4.84
N LEU A 92 10.04 13.82 3.87
CA LEU A 92 10.50 13.23 2.62
C LEU A 92 11.41 14.17 1.82
N ALA A 93 11.15 15.47 1.84
CA ALA A 93 12.01 16.48 1.22
C ALA A 93 13.46 16.43 1.74
N THR A 94 13.69 16.01 2.99
CA THR A 94 15.04 15.84 3.57
C THR A 94 15.77 14.57 3.13
N TYR A 95 15.13 13.72 2.32
CA TYR A 95 15.69 12.49 1.77
C TYR A 95 15.81 12.52 0.23
N MET A 96 15.48 13.64 -0.42
CA MET A 96 15.50 13.79 -1.88
C MET A 96 16.86 13.49 -2.53
N ASP A 97 17.95 13.80 -1.84
CA ASP A 97 19.32 13.57 -2.32
C ASP A 97 19.87 12.18 -1.98
N LYS A 98 19.09 11.35 -1.28
CA LYS A 98 19.52 10.03 -0.79
C LYS A 98 18.99 8.92 -1.70
N PRO A 99 19.86 8.13 -2.35
CA PRO A 99 19.41 7.07 -3.24
C PRO A 99 18.86 5.86 -2.46
N ARG A 100 17.82 5.21 -3.01
CA ARG A 100 17.30 3.90 -2.56
C ARG A 100 16.86 3.87 -1.10
N VAL A 101 16.14 4.90 -0.69
CA VAL A 101 15.64 5.06 0.67
C VAL A 101 14.37 4.23 0.88
N TYR A 102 14.32 3.46 1.97
CA TYR A 102 13.13 2.74 2.43
C TYR A 102 12.83 3.12 3.89
N ILE A 103 11.74 3.86 4.10
CA ILE A 103 11.41 4.50 5.39
C ILE A 103 10.15 3.87 5.98
N GLY A 104 10.16 3.67 7.28
CA GLY A 104 9.02 3.14 8.02
C GLY A 104 9.43 2.71 9.42
N CYS A 105 8.46 2.24 10.19
CA CYS A 105 8.72 1.58 11.46
C CYS A 105 9.24 0.16 11.19
N MET A 106 10.54 0.05 10.85
CA MET A 106 11.16 -1.25 10.59
C MET A 106 11.32 -2.01 11.89
N LYS A 107 10.83 -3.24 11.94
CA LYS A 107 11.13 -4.18 13.02
C LYS A 107 12.36 -4.97 12.63
N SER A 108 13.34 -5.02 13.52
CA SER A 108 14.46 -5.95 13.46
C SER A 108 14.34 -6.98 14.59
N GLY A 109 15.02 -8.11 14.45
CA GLY A 109 15.03 -9.18 15.44
C GLY A 109 14.38 -10.47 14.94
N GLU A 110 13.90 -11.26 15.88
CA GLU A 110 13.39 -12.61 15.64
C GLU A 110 12.11 -12.64 14.78
N VAL A 111 12.04 -13.62 13.89
CA VAL A 111 10.82 -14.04 13.20
C VAL A 111 10.16 -15.13 14.04
N PHE A 112 8.98 -14.83 14.60
CA PHE A 112 8.28 -15.75 15.49
C PHE A 112 7.62 -16.87 14.69
N SER A 113 8.22 -18.06 14.72
CA SER A 113 7.77 -19.26 14.00
C SER A 113 6.89 -20.19 14.83
N GLU A 114 6.66 -19.88 16.11
CA GLU A 114 5.82 -20.68 17.01
C GLU A 114 4.32 -20.36 16.82
N PRO A 115 3.45 -21.32 16.40
CA PRO A 115 2.05 -21.04 16.08
C PRO A 115 1.19 -20.46 17.20
N ARG A 116 1.60 -20.65 18.46
CA ARG A 116 0.87 -20.14 19.64
C ARG A 116 1.36 -18.76 20.08
N HIS A 117 2.42 -18.24 19.47
CA HIS A 117 2.95 -16.94 19.80
C HIS A 117 2.02 -15.84 19.25
N LYS A 118 1.82 -14.76 20.02
CA LYS A 118 0.95 -13.63 19.63
C LYS A 118 1.34 -13.02 18.28
N TRP A 119 2.62 -13.08 17.95
CA TRP A 119 3.20 -12.50 16.74
C TRP A 119 3.65 -13.55 15.72
N TYR A 120 3.06 -14.75 15.76
CA TYR A 120 3.36 -15.82 14.82
C TYR A 120 3.26 -15.32 13.38
N GLU A 121 4.32 -15.53 12.60
CA GLU A 121 4.37 -15.22 11.17
C GLU A 121 4.12 -16.53 10.39
N PRO A 122 2.94 -16.73 9.76
CA PRO A 122 2.65 -17.96 9.02
C PRO A 122 3.63 -18.25 7.87
N ASP A 123 4.26 -17.20 7.34
CA ASP A 123 5.26 -17.28 6.27
C ASP A 123 6.71 -17.20 6.79
N TRP A 124 6.97 -17.55 8.06
CA TRP A 124 8.30 -17.44 8.69
C TRP A 124 9.40 -18.15 7.88
N TRP A 125 9.05 -19.23 7.20
CA TRP A 125 9.95 -20.04 6.37
C TRP A 125 10.54 -19.27 5.17
N LYS A 126 9.90 -18.17 4.74
CA LYS A 126 10.41 -17.29 3.67
C LYS A 126 11.60 -16.44 4.12
N PHE A 127 11.81 -16.29 5.42
CA PHE A 127 12.88 -15.47 6.00
C PHE A 127 14.19 -16.27 6.23
N GLY A 128 14.20 -17.56 5.89
CA GLY A 128 15.33 -18.48 6.12
C GLY A 128 15.07 -19.44 7.29
N ASP A 129 15.93 -20.45 7.42
CA ASP A 129 15.80 -21.53 8.41
C ASP A 129 16.45 -21.21 9.77
N GLY A 130 16.83 -19.94 10.00
CA GLY A 130 17.55 -19.51 11.19
C GLY A 130 18.94 -20.12 11.35
N LYS A 131 19.44 -20.86 10.34
CA LYS A 131 20.79 -21.41 10.30
C LYS A 131 21.66 -20.58 9.37
N SER A 132 22.03 -19.41 9.83
CA SER A 132 23.13 -18.61 9.28
C SER A 132 24.15 -18.37 10.36
#